data_AF-A0A958FPR2-F1
#
_entry.id   AF-A0A958FPR2-F1
#
_cell.length_a   1.000
_cell.length_b   1.000
_cell.length_c   1.000
_cell.angle_alpha   90.00
_cell.angle_beta   90.00
_cell.angle_gamma   90.00
#
_symmetry.space_group_name_H-M   'P 1'
#
loop_
_entity.id
_entity.type
_entity.pdbx_description
1 polymer ?
#
loop_
_entity_poly.entity_id
_entity_poly.type
_entity_poly.pdbx_seq_one_letter_code
_entity_poly.pdbx_strand_id
1 'polypeptide(L)'
;MLAVISETAVAQFFYFGRNKVQYTEFQWRILKTEHFDIYYYPEMEELAERGAHFAEESYADLENKFNFAVTRRIPLIFYSSHLHFQQTNVTPGHIPEGVGGFFEFLKGRVVIPSNGDINQFRKVIQHELVHVFMHAKVYYVNK
;
A
#
# COMPACT_ATOMS: atom_id res chain seq x y z
N MET A 1 -41.60 -34.98 -24.10
CA MET A 1 -40.88 -33.72 -24.38
C MET A 1 -40.12 -33.36 -23.10
N LEU A 2 -38.83 -33.66 -23.02
CA LEU A 2 -38.00 -33.36 -21.85
C LEU A 2 -37.21 -32.08 -22.14
N ALA A 3 -37.46 -31.03 -21.37
CA ALA A 3 -36.69 -29.79 -21.43
C ALA A 3 -35.45 -29.95 -20.56
N VAL A 4 -34.27 -29.80 -21.15
CA VAL A 4 -32.99 -29.74 -20.43
C VAL A 4 -32.76 -28.28 -20.06
N ILE A 5 -32.65 -28.00 -18.76
CA ILE A 5 -32.32 -26.68 -18.25
C ILE A 5 -30.78 -26.62 -18.17
N SER A 6 -30.16 -25.74 -18.95
CA SER A 6 -28.71 -25.50 -18.87
C SER A 6 -28.45 -24.48 -17.77
N GLU A 7 -27.88 -24.89 -16.65
CA GLU A 7 -27.31 -23.95 -15.68
C GLU A 7 -26.04 -23.33 -16.27
N THR A 8 -25.97 -22.01 -16.30
CA THR A 8 -24.74 -21.31 -16.70
C THR A 8 -23.72 -21.45 -15.58
N ALA A 9 -22.68 -22.25 -15.82
CA ALA A 9 -21.53 -22.31 -14.95
C ALA A 9 -20.81 -20.95 -14.94
N VAL A 10 -20.86 -20.25 -13.81
CA VAL A 10 -20.08 -19.03 -13.58
C VAL A 10 -18.68 -19.47 -13.15
N ALA A 11 -17.71 -19.38 -14.05
CA ALA A 11 -16.31 -19.61 -13.70
C ALA A 11 -15.86 -18.52 -12.71
N GLN A 12 -15.48 -18.90 -11.49
CA GLN A 12 -14.80 -18.01 -10.58
C GLN A 12 -13.39 -17.73 -11.14
N PHE A 13 -13.15 -16.51 -11.61
CA PHE A 13 -11.84 -16.09 -12.10
C PHE A 13 -10.89 -15.83 -10.92
N PHE A 14 -10.38 -16.91 -10.32
CA PHE A 14 -9.22 -16.85 -9.46
C PHE A 14 -7.99 -17.10 -10.32
N TYR A 15 -7.04 -16.17 -10.33
CA TYR A 15 -5.68 -16.40 -10.86
C TYR A 15 -5.02 -17.50 -10.00
N PHE A 16 -5.27 -18.75 -10.34
CA PHE A 16 -4.69 -19.92 -9.70
C PHE A 16 -3.49 -20.41 -10.53
N GLY A 17 -2.41 -20.83 -9.88
CA GLY A 17 -1.32 -21.57 -10.55
C GLY A 17 0.05 -20.88 -10.65
N ARG A 18 0.27 -19.72 -10.02
CA ARG A 18 1.63 -19.20 -9.82
C ARG A 18 1.84 -18.87 -8.34
N ASN A 19 2.75 -19.61 -7.71
CA ASN A 19 3.20 -19.28 -6.37
C ASN A 19 3.94 -17.93 -6.40
N LYS A 20 3.62 -17.05 -5.45
CA LYS A 20 4.37 -15.81 -5.22
C LYS A 20 5.68 -16.19 -4.53
N VAL A 21 6.73 -16.37 -5.32
CA VAL A 21 8.03 -16.80 -4.80
C VAL A 21 8.76 -15.62 -4.18
N GLN A 22 9.30 -15.83 -2.98
CA GLN A 22 10.18 -14.88 -2.29
C GLN A 22 11.61 -15.41 -2.37
N TYR A 23 12.47 -14.64 -3.02
CA TYR A 23 13.89 -14.95 -3.13
C TYR A 23 14.70 -14.11 -2.14
N THR A 24 14.18 -12.96 -1.71
CA THR A 24 14.87 -12.01 -0.83
C THR A 24 14.41 -12.17 0.61
N GLU A 25 15.36 -12.36 1.54
CA GLU A 25 15.12 -12.22 2.97
C GLU A 25 15.32 -10.76 3.40
N PHE A 26 14.25 -10.10 3.81
CA PHE A 26 14.29 -8.69 4.22
C PHE A 26 14.58 -8.56 5.72
N GLN A 27 15.64 -7.82 6.07
CA GLN A 27 15.96 -7.44 7.45
C GLN A 27 15.14 -6.21 7.85
N TRP A 28 13.86 -6.41 8.13
CA TRP A 28 12.93 -5.32 8.42
C TRP A 28 13.33 -4.49 9.65
N ARG A 29 13.32 -3.17 9.47
CA ARG A 29 13.44 -2.13 10.50
C ARG A 29 12.21 -1.24 10.47
N ILE A 30 11.98 -0.53 11.57
CA ILE A 30 10.86 0.40 11.70
C ILE A 30 11.40 1.78 12.05
N LEU A 31 11.14 2.76 11.18
CA LEU A 31 11.31 4.17 11.45
C LEU A 31 9.96 4.74 11.93
N LYS A 32 9.94 5.32 13.11
CA LYS A 32 8.73 5.87 13.73
C LYS A 32 8.72 7.38 13.64
N THR A 33 7.61 7.95 13.18
CA THR A 33 7.38 9.40 13.16
C THR A 33 6.22 9.77 14.09
N GLU A 34 5.57 10.92 13.92
CA GLU A 34 4.37 11.25 14.70
C GLU A 34 3.17 10.40 14.23
N HIS A 35 2.94 10.38 12.92
CA HIS A 35 1.76 9.77 12.30
C HIS A 35 2.03 8.42 11.62
N PHE A 36 3.29 7.97 11.51
CA PHE A 36 3.64 6.78 10.75
C PHE A 36 4.54 5.79 11.50
N ASP A 37 4.35 4.51 11.18
CA ASP A 37 5.30 3.44 11.42
C ASP A 37 5.80 2.94 10.04
N ILE A 38 7.05 3.22 9.71
CA ILE A 38 7.61 3.02 8.37
C ILE A 38 8.52 1.81 8.37
N TYR A 39 8.11 0.76 7.65
CA TYR A 39 8.85 -0.49 7.49
C TYR A 39 9.78 -0.38 6.29
N TYR A 40 11.06 -0.61 6.52
CA TYR A 40 12.13 -0.55 5.52
C TYR A 40 13.23 -1.58 5.84
N TYR A 41 14.24 -1.70 4.99
CA TYR A 41 15.44 -2.51 5.23
C TYR A 41 16.71 -1.67 5.03
N PRO A 42 17.87 -2.05 5.62
CA PRO A 42 19.05 -1.17 5.75
C PRO A 42 19.49 -0.51 4.45
N GLU A 43 19.41 -1.23 3.33
CA GLU A 43 19.82 -0.78 1.99
C GLU A 43 19.02 0.42 1.46
N MET A 44 17.93 0.80 2.12
CA MET A 44 17.06 1.90 1.73
C MET A 44 16.79 2.92 2.84
N GLU A 45 17.66 2.98 3.84
CA GLU A 45 17.53 3.87 4.99
C GLU A 45 17.36 5.35 4.58
N GLU A 46 18.23 5.87 3.71
CA GLU A 46 18.13 7.26 3.22
C GLU A 46 16.77 7.54 2.56
N LEU A 47 16.30 6.60 1.74
CA LEU A 47 15.00 6.72 1.07
C LEU A 47 13.84 6.66 2.07
N ALA A 48 13.96 5.84 3.12
CA ALA A 48 12.96 5.75 4.16
C ALA A 48 12.85 7.05 4.97
N GLU A 49 13.97 7.69 5.30
CA GLU A 49 14.00 9.00 5.98
C GLU A 49 13.38 10.10 5.11
N ARG A 50 13.71 10.15 3.82
CA ARG A 50 13.10 11.10 2.88
C ARG A 50 11.61 10.84 2.71
N GLY A 51 11.22 9.57 2.61
CA GLY A 51 9.83 9.15 2.55
C GLY A 51 9.04 9.52 3.80
N ALA A 52 9.66 9.42 4.97
CA ALA A 52 9.09 9.84 6.25
C ALA A 52 8.77 11.33 6.25
N HIS A 53 9.71 12.16 5.80
CA HIS A 53 9.51 13.60 5.67
C HIS A 53 8.35 13.94 4.72
N PHE A 54 8.28 13.29 3.55
CA PHE A 54 7.19 13.51 2.59
C PHE A 54 5.83 13.03 3.10
N ALA A 55 5.80 11.94 3.87
CA ALA A 55 4.58 11.41 4.45
C ALA A 55 4.02 12.36 5.51
N GLU A 56 4.87 12.91 6.38
CA GLU A 56 4.45 13.89 7.40
C GLU A 56 3.99 15.21 6.78
N GLU A 57 4.70 15.72 5.75
CA GLU A 57 4.26 16.90 4.99
C GLU A 57 2.88 16.66 4.35
N SER A 58 2.69 15.50 3.71
CA SER A 58 1.42 15.13 3.09
C SER A 58 0.31 14.93 4.11
N TYR A 59 0.62 14.37 5.29
CA TYR A 59 -0.34 14.20 6.38
C TYR A 59 -0.89 15.56 6.82
N ALA A 60 0.00 16.53 7.11
CA ALA A 60 -0.40 17.86 7.55
C ALA A 60 -1.27 18.57 6.51
N ASP A 61 -0.94 18.48 5.23
CA ASP A 61 -1.77 19.02 4.14
C ASP A 61 -3.15 18.36 4.06
N LEU A 62 -3.20 17.02 4.16
CA LEU A 62 -4.44 16.26 4.07
C LEU A 62 -5.34 16.43 5.30
N GLU A 63 -4.77 16.50 6.50
CA GLU A 63 -5.54 16.77 7.73
C GLU A 63 -6.31 18.09 7.62
N ASN A 64 -5.64 19.14 7.15
CA ASN A 64 -6.26 20.43 6.91
C ASN A 64 -7.34 20.37 5.81
N LYS A 65 -7.03 19.74 4.65
CA LYS A 65 -7.96 19.63 3.51
C LYS A 65 -9.21 18.82 3.84
N PHE A 66 -9.06 17.74 4.59
CA PHE A 66 -10.18 16.90 5.00
C PHE A 66 -10.89 17.44 6.25
N ASN A 67 -10.28 18.40 6.97
CA ASN A 67 -10.70 18.84 8.30
C ASN A 67 -10.98 17.64 9.22
N PHE A 68 -10.05 16.68 9.21
CA PHE A 68 -10.19 15.39 9.87
C PHE A 68 -8.82 14.80 10.15
N ALA A 69 -8.58 14.36 11.38
CA ALA A 69 -7.32 13.76 11.82
C ALA A 69 -7.41 12.23 11.86
N VAL A 70 -6.40 11.54 11.34
CA VAL A 70 -6.25 10.09 11.48
C VAL A 70 -5.44 9.82 12.74
N THR A 71 -6.11 9.48 13.84
CA THR A 71 -5.47 9.39 15.17
C THR A 71 -4.55 8.18 15.36
N ARG A 72 -4.69 7.13 14.54
CA ARG A 72 -3.81 5.96 14.57
C ARG A 72 -2.58 6.20 13.71
N ARG A 73 -1.44 5.65 14.12
CA ARG A 73 -0.27 5.57 13.24
C ARG A 73 -0.57 4.72 12.01
N ILE A 74 -0.20 5.24 10.85
CA ILE A 74 -0.42 4.60 9.57
C ILE A 74 0.84 3.78 9.23
N PRO A 75 0.72 2.46 9.03
CA PRO A 75 1.86 1.67 8.59
C PRO A 75 2.20 1.96 7.13
N LEU A 76 3.42 2.41 6.86
CA LEU A 76 3.97 2.54 5.50
C LEU A 76 5.00 1.45 5.29
N ILE A 77 4.96 0.76 4.17
CA ILE A 77 5.94 -0.27 3.80
C ILE A 77 6.61 0.18 2.52
N PHE A 78 7.89 0.49 2.60
CA PHE A 78 8.65 0.93 1.44
C PHE A 78 9.52 -0.20 0.91
N TYR A 79 9.59 -0.29 -0.42
CA TYR A 79 10.49 -1.21 -1.12
C TYR A 79 11.42 -0.41 -2.03
N SER A 80 12.72 -0.72 -2.01
CA SER A 80 13.74 -0.05 -2.84
C SER A 80 13.59 -0.31 -4.34
N SER A 81 12.83 -1.32 -4.74
CA SER A 81 12.58 -1.64 -6.15
C SER A 81 11.20 -2.24 -6.36
N HIS A 82 10.71 -2.15 -7.60
CA HIS A 82 9.49 -2.83 -8.01
C HIS A 82 9.60 -4.37 -7.89
N LEU A 83 10.79 -4.93 -8.11
CA LEU A 83 11.03 -6.38 -7.96
C LEU A 83 10.85 -6.86 -6.51
N HIS A 84 11.28 -6.07 -5.53
CA HIS A 84 11.05 -6.39 -4.12
C HIS A 84 9.58 -6.22 -3.73
N PHE A 85 8.95 -5.17 -4.26
CA PHE A 85 7.52 -4.91 -4.04
C PHE A 85 6.62 -6.03 -4.59
N GLN A 86 6.94 -6.60 -5.75
CA GLN A 86 6.23 -7.77 -6.28
C GLN A 86 6.32 -9.01 -5.39
N GLN A 87 7.32 -9.09 -4.50
CA GLN A 87 7.48 -10.18 -3.54
C GLN A 87 6.68 -9.96 -2.24
N THR A 88 6.02 -8.81 -2.04
CA THR A 88 5.35 -8.46 -0.78
C THR A 88 4.31 -9.49 -0.32
N ASN A 89 4.30 -9.81 0.98
CA ASN A 89 3.25 -10.62 1.62
C ASN A 89 2.01 -9.81 2.01
N VAL A 90 1.97 -8.50 1.73
CA VAL A 90 0.83 -7.65 2.11
C VAL A 90 -0.45 -8.07 1.38
N THR A 91 -0.34 -8.50 0.12
CA THR A 91 -1.44 -9.05 -0.68
C THR A 91 -1.03 -10.40 -1.27
N PRO A 92 -1.93 -11.41 -1.26
CA PRO A 92 -1.65 -12.72 -1.83
C PRO A 92 -1.61 -12.71 -3.36
N GLY A 93 -2.19 -11.70 -4.01
CA GLY A 93 -2.25 -11.57 -5.46
C GLY A 93 -0.93 -11.12 -6.10
N HIS A 94 -0.82 -11.34 -7.41
CA HIS A 94 0.18 -10.71 -8.25
C HIS A 94 -0.07 -9.21 -8.34
N ILE A 95 1.01 -8.44 -8.25
CA ILE A 95 0.96 -6.98 -8.43
C ILE A 95 1.45 -6.68 -9.86
N PRO A 96 0.62 -6.10 -10.73
CA PRO A 96 1.04 -5.70 -12.06
C PRO A 96 2.18 -4.67 -12.03
N GLU A 97 3.01 -4.67 -13.08
CA GLU A 97 4.14 -3.74 -13.20
C GLU A 97 3.74 -2.26 -13.17
N GLY A 98 2.52 -1.94 -13.62
CA GLY A 98 1.98 -0.57 -13.61
C GLY A 98 1.56 -0.04 -12.24
N VAL A 99 1.59 -0.84 -11.18
CA VAL A 99 1.19 -0.41 -9.84
C VAL A 99 2.33 0.33 -9.15
N GLY A 100 2.16 1.64 -8.98
CA GLY A 100 3.14 2.52 -8.33
C GLY A 100 3.13 2.47 -6.80
N GLY A 101 2.08 1.92 -6.20
CA GLY A 101 1.82 1.80 -4.76
C GLY A 101 0.38 1.33 -4.53
N PHE A 102 0.04 0.93 -3.30
CA PHE A 102 -1.37 0.70 -2.95
C PHE A 102 -1.63 0.84 -1.44
N PHE A 103 -2.86 1.22 -1.12
CA PHE A 103 -3.45 1.14 0.21
C PHE A 103 -4.20 -0.19 0.41
N GLU A 104 -3.88 -0.91 1.47
CA GLU A 104 -4.51 -2.16 1.88
C GLU A 104 -5.52 -1.90 3.01
N PHE A 105 -6.81 -2.02 2.67
CA PHE A 105 -7.90 -1.55 3.52
C PHE A 105 -8.10 -2.32 4.83
N LEU A 106 -7.87 -3.63 4.87
CA LEU A 106 -8.18 -4.46 6.06
C LEU A 106 -7.25 -4.16 7.22
N LYS A 107 -5.95 -4.01 6.96
CA LYS A 107 -4.99 -3.61 8.01
C LYS A 107 -4.60 -2.14 7.94
N GLY A 108 -5.14 -1.39 6.98
CA GLY A 108 -4.94 0.04 6.83
C GLY A 108 -3.48 0.43 6.61
N ARG A 109 -2.76 -0.34 5.78
CA ARG A 109 -1.33 -0.20 5.47
C ARG A 109 -1.13 0.35 4.08
N VAL A 110 -0.12 1.17 3.86
CA VAL A 110 0.27 1.67 2.54
C VAL A 110 1.57 0.99 2.11
N VAL A 111 1.67 0.56 0.86
CA VAL A 111 2.84 -0.14 0.33
C VAL A 111 3.33 0.56 -0.93
N ILE A 112 4.59 0.98 -0.98
CA ILE A 112 5.11 1.81 -2.07
C ILE A 112 6.50 1.30 -2.51
N PRO A 113 6.68 0.88 -3.78
CA PRO A 113 7.99 0.73 -4.38
C PRO A 113 8.62 2.08 -4.75
N SER A 114 9.94 2.13 -4.72
CA SER A 114 10.71 3.15 -5.42
C SER A 114 11.20 2.65 -6.77
N ASN A 115 11.20 3.55 -7.74
CA ASN A 115 11.79 3.38 -9.06
C ASN A 115 13.05 4.25 -9.26
N GLY A 116 13.55 4.86 -8.17
CA GLY A 116 14.69 5.80 -8.19
C GLY A 116 14.31 7.26 -8.45
N ASP A 117 13.08 7.57 -8.87
CA ASP A 117 12.60 8.96 -9.00
C ASP A 117 11.95 9.41 -7.69
N ILE A 118 12.65 10.29 -6.97
CA ILE A 118 12.19 10.81 -5.68
C ILE A 118 10.91 11.65 -5.80
N ASN A 119 10.73 12.39 -6.90
CA ASN A 119 9.54 13.21 -7.08
C ASN A 119 8.33 12.33 -7.33
N GLN A 120 8.51 11.26 -8.09
CA GLN A 120 7.45 10.26 -8.27
C GLN A 120 7.14 9.56 -6.95
N PHE A 121 8.15 9.17 -6.17
CA PHE A 121 7.97 8.55 -4.86
C PHE A 121 7.15 9.45 -3.91
N ARG A 122 7.49 10.74 -3.83
CA ARG A 122 6.71 11.75 -3.07
C ARG A 122 5.25 11.80 -3.53
N LYS A 123 5.01 11.88 -4.85
CA LYS A 123 3.65 11.94 -5.41
C LYS A 123 2.83 10.70 -5.08
N VAL A 124 3.44 9.52 -5.13
CA VAL A 124 2.76 8.27 -4.77
C VAL A 124 2.43 8.22 -3.29
N ILE A 125 3.34 8.65 -2.40
CA ILE A 125 3.04 8.78 -0.97
C ILE A 125 1.80 9.65 -0.76
N GLN A 126 1.78 10.84 -1.38
CA GLN A 126 0.63 11.73 -1.29
C GLN A 126 -0.65 11.06 -1.83
N HIS A 127 -0.58 10.40 -2.99
CA HIS A 127 -1.71 9.69 -3.59
C HIS A 127 -2.29 8.63 -2.67
N GLU A 128 -1.44 7.77 -2.09
CA GLU A 128 -1.91 6.70 -1.21
C GLU A 128 -2.46 7.23 0.11
N LEU A 129 -1.89 8.31 0.65
CA LEU A 129 -2.43 8.95 1.86
C LEU A 129 -3.81 9.56 1.63
N VAL A 130 -4.13 10.04 0.43
CA VAL A 130 -5.52 10.45 0.10
C VAL A 130 -6.49 9.28 0.32
N HIS A 131 -6.13 8.06 -0.10
CA HIS A 131 -6.97 6.88 0.14
C HIS A 131 -7.12 6.57 1.63
N VAL A 132 -6.05 6.74 2.41
CA VAL A 132 -6.08 6.55 3.87
C VAL A 132 -7.07 7.53 4.53
N PHE A 133 -6.95 8.82 4.24
CA PHE A 133 -7.81 9.86 4.81
C PHE A 133 -9.27 9.68 4.39
N MET A 134 -9.50 9.42 3.10
CA MET A 134 -10.82 9.15 2.57
C MET A 134 -11.47 7.96 3.29
N HIS A 135 -10.77 6.84 3.38
CA HIS A 135 -11.29 5.63 4.04
C HIS A 135 -11.55 5.89 5.54
N ALA A 136 -10.61 6.52 6.25
CA ALA A 136 -10.74 6.81 7.67
C ALA A 136 -11.93 7.73 7.96
N LYS A 137 -12.13 8.78 7.14
CA LYS A 137 -13.25 9.71 7.29
C LYS A 137 -14.60 9.06 6.98
N VAL A 138 -14.69 8.29 5.91
CA VAL A 138 -15.92 7.54 5.56
C VAL A 138 -16.29 6.57 6.68
N TYR A 139 -15.31 5.84 7.21
CA TYR A 139 -15.53 4.92 8.32
C TYR A 139 -15.94 5.63 9.62
N TYR A 140 -15.39 6.83 9.89
CA TYR A 140 -15.77 7.64 11.03
C TYR A 140 -17.23 8.16 10.93
N VAL A 141 -17.66 8.60 9.74
CA VAL A 141 -19.02 9.13 9.52
C VAL A 141 -20.09 8.03 9.55
N ASN A 142 -19.74 6.81 9.13
CA ASN A 142 -20.66 5.68 9.09
C ASN A 142 -20.75 4.88 10.41
N LYS A 143 -20.08 5.34 11.47
CA LYS A 143 -20.22 4.82 12.83
C LYS A 143 -21.36 5.52 13.56
#